data_AF-A0A7J0AFY7-F1
#
_entry.id   AF-A0A7J0AFY7-F1
#
_cell.length_a   1.000
_cell.length_b   1.000
_cell.length_c   1.000
_cell.angle_alpha   90.00
_cell.angle_beta   90.00
_cell.angle_gamma   90.00
#
_symmetry.space_group_name_H-M   'P 1'
#
loop_
_entity.id
_entity.type
_entity.pdbx_description
1 polymer ?
#
loop_
_entity_poly.entity_id
_entity_poly.type
_entity_poly.pdbx_seq_one_letter_code
_entity_poly.pdbx_strand_id
1 'polypeptide(L)'
;MMGLSFVYGLTGSLYFDAVAASLSASAGAVVSPLLVVALAFVISGVGFKLSLVPFHLWTADVYHGAPTSVTSYLSVISKGAAAFAFLVILTQVFGAVYSQVWEWMLYALIVLTITVGNLFALRQTNMKRFLAFSSISQAGYIMLGIVGDNAMGMASLMFYILVYVFSNLAAFGVIQAIENQTGKLDRDDYRGLYKSNPHLSVVMMLAMFSLAGIPPFAGFFSKFFIFAGALQGTESIALYVLVLIALINTIPSLFYYLLVVKAMFLSSDEPVIPAFRSACSERVGMWVTVAGILLLGVVSCFYNEILTMCQSYGLVSLV
;
A
#
# COMPACT_ATOMS: atom_id res chain seq x y z
N MET A 1 -8.50 -21.08 -3.05
CA MET A 1 -8.57 -22.55 -3.25
C MET A 1 -9.11 -22.89 -4.63
N MET A 2 -10.34 -22.53 -4.99
CA MET A 2 -10.91 -22.85 -6.32
C MET A 2 -10.01 -22.45 -7.51
N GLY A 3 -9.46 -21.24 -7.51
CA GLY A 3 -8.52 -20.81 -8.56
C GLY A 3 -7.26 -21.69 -8.65
N LEU A 4 -6.67 -22.07 -7.50
CA LEU A 4 -5.52 -22.98 -7.45
C LEU A 4 -5.89 -24.38 -7.98
N SER A 5 -7.09 -24.87 -7.70
CA SER A 5 -7.59 -26.16 -8.22
C SER A 5 -7.70 -26.14 -9.75
N PHE A 6 -8.13 -25.03 -10.35
CA PHE A 6 -8.17 -24.89 -11.81
C PHE A 6 -6.77 -24.75 -12.42
N VAL A 7 -5.85 -24.03 -11.78
CA VAL A 7 -4.44 -23.97 -12.20
C VAL A 7 -3.83 -25.37 -12.18
N TYR A 8 -4.06 -26.14 -11.11
CA TYR A 8 -3.61 -27.52 -11.02
C TYR A 8 -4.24 -28.41 -12.10
N GLY A 9 -5.55 -28.25 -12.37
CA GLY A 9 -6.23 -28.98 -13.43
C GLY A 9 -5.69 -28.69 -14.84
N LEU A 10 -5.17 -27.48 -15.07
CA LEU A 10 -4.59 -27.06 -16.35
C LEU A 10 -3.12 -27.48 -16.51
N THR A 11 -2.35 -27.47 -15.44
CA THR A 11 -0.87 -27.63 -15.49
C THR A 11 -0.37 -28.94 -14.90
N GLY A 12 -1.18 -29.63 -14.09
CA GLY A 12 -0.80 -30.86 -13.39
C GLY A 12 0.20 -30.67 -12.25
N SER A 13 0.55 -29.43 -11.88
CA SER A 13 1.56 -29.13 -10.87
C SER A 13 1.14 -28.00 -9.94
N LEU A 14 1.79 -27.95 -8.77
CA LEU A 14 1.71 -26.84 -7.81
C LEU A 14 3.06 -26.13 -7.62
N TYR A 15 4.13 -26.64 -8.25
CA TYR A 15 5.45 -26.02 -8.21
C TYR A 15 5.50 -24.84 -9.19
N PHE A 16 6.01 -23.70 -8.73
CA PHE A 16 5.96 -22.42 -9.46
C PHE A 16 6.64 -22.49 -10.83
N ASP A 17 7.83 -23.11 -10.89
CA ASP A 17 8.62 -23.33 -12.11
C ASP A 17 7.89 -24.23 -13.12
N ALA A 18 7.30 -25.34 -12.66
CA ALA A 18 6.55 -26.25 -13.51
C ALA A 18 5.27 -25.61 -14.07
N VAL A 19 4.55 -24.84 -13.25
CA VAL A 19 3.37 -24.09 -13.69
C VAL A 19 3.76 -23.01 -14.69
N ALA A 20 4.80 -22.22 -14.40
CA ALA A 20 5.30 -21.18 -15.30
C ALA A 20 5.73 -21.76 -16.65
N ALA A 21 6.46 -22.87 -16.66
CA ALA A 21 6.89 -23.56 -17.88
C ALA A 21 5.70 -24.07 -18.69
N SER A 22 4.71 -24.68 -18.03
CA SER A 22 3.48 -25.15 -18.69
C SER A 22 2.70 -24.00 -19.33
N LEU A 23 2.56 -22.87 -18.64
CA LEU A 23 1.84 -21.71 -19.16
C LEU A 23 2.62 -21.03 -20.30
N SER A 24 3.95 -20.96 -20.19
CA SER A 24 4.84 -20.43 -21.22
C SER A 24 4.79 -21.26 -22.51
N ALA A 25 4.73 -22.59 -22.39
CA ALA A 25 4.59 -23.48 -23.55
C ALA A 25 3.27 -23.27 -24.31
N SER A 26 2.23 -22.79 -23.62
CA SER A 26 0.95 -22.42 -24.20
C SER A 26 0.83 -20.93 -24.56
N ALA A 27 1.86 -20.12 -24.29
CA ALA A 27 1.81 -18.68 -24.54
C ALA A 27 1.73 -18.40 -26.05
N GLY A 28 0.66 -17.72 -26.48
CA GLY A 28 0.37 -17.45 -27.90
C GLY A 28 -0.64 -18.39 -28.55
N ALA A 29 -1.04 -19.48 -27.87
CA ALA A 29 -2.22 -20.25 -28.26
C ALA A 29 -3.52 -19.50 -27.89
N VAL A 30 -4.66 -19.96 -28.40
CA VAL A 30 -5.97 -19.43 -28.00
C VAL A 30 -6.11 -19.56 -26.48
N VAL A 31 -6.32 -18.43 -25.82
CA VAL A 31 -6.46 -18.36 -24.35
C VAL A 31 -7.62 -19.25 -23.91
N SER A 32 -7.32 -20.23 -23.06
CA SER A 32 -8.34 -21.09 -22.46
C SER A 32 -9.25 -20.25 -21.55
N PRO A 33 -10.59 -20.26 -21.74
CA PRO A 33 -11.51 -19.58 -20.83
C PRO A 33 -11.36 -20.02 -19.38
N LEU A 34 -10.98 -21.29 -19.16
CA LEU A 34 -10.73 -21.83 -17.83
C LEU A 34 -9.52 -21.15 -17.15
N LEU A 35 -8.49 -20.77 -17.91
CA LEU A 35 -7.33 -20.06 -17.38
C LEU A 35 -7.70 -18.64 -16.91
N VAL A 36 -8.55 -17.94 -17.68
CA VAL A 36 -9.07 -16.62 -17.31
C VAL A 36 -9.85 -16.71 -15.99
N VAL A 37 -10.73 -17.70 -15.86
CA VAL A 37 -11.49 -17.94 -14.63
C VAL A 37 -10.56 -18.33 -13.47
N ALA A 38 -9.60 -19.22 -13.70
CA ALA A 38 -8.62 -19.63 -12.70
C ALA A 38 -7.87 -18.43 -12.12
N LEU A 39 -7.36 -17.56 -12.99
CA LEU A 39 -6.65 -16.35 -12.60
C LEU A 39 -7.56 -15.32 -11.90
N ALA A 40 -8.79 -15.13 -12.36
CA ALA A 40 -9.75 -14.27 -11.67
C ALA A 40 -9.98 -14.73 -10.21
N PHE A 41 -10.09 -16.04 -9.97
CA PHE A 41 -10.21 -16.59 -8.61
C PHE A 41 -8.92 -16.48 -7.78
N VAL A 42 -7.75 -16.64 -8.39
CA VAL A 42 -6.46 -16.44 -7.70
C VAL A 42 -6.31 -14.97 -7.30
N ILE A 43 -6.50 -14.06 -8.26
CA ILE A 43 -6.45 -12.60 -8.05
C ILE A 43 -7.48 -12.15 -7.02
N SER A 44 -8.68 -12.74 -7.00
CA SER A 44 -9.69 -12.45 -5.98
C SER A 44 -9.20 -12.80 -4.56
N GLY A 45 -8.59 -13.98 -4.38
CA GLY A 45 -8.04 -14.39 -3.08
C GLY A 45 -6.93 -13.48 -2.58
N VAL A 46 -6.03 -13.05 -3.48
CA VAL A 46 -4.95 -12.13 -3.12
C VAL A 46 -5.47 -10.70 -2.95
N GLY A 47 -6.39 -10.26 -3.80
CA GLY A 47 -7.06 -8.97 -3.72
C GLY A 47 -7.81 -8.78 -2.41
N PHE A 48 -8.41 -9.84 -1.85
CA PHE A 48 -8.97 -9.82 -0.50
C PHE A 48 -7.93 -9.50 0.57
N LYS A 49 -6.76 -10.14 0.53
CA LYS A 49 -5.66 -9.92 1.49
C LYS A 49 -5.08 -8.50 1.40
N LEU A 50 -5.02 -7.95 0.20
CA LEU A 50 -4.58 -6.57 -0.06
C LEU A 50 -5.68 -5.53 0.07
N SER A 51 -6.92 -5.94 0.35
CA SER A 51 -8.08 -5.03 0.38
C SER A 51 -8.26 -4.25 -0.93
N LEU A 52 -7.99 -4.88 -2.08
CA LEU A 52 -8.26 -4.29 -3.39
C LEU A 52 -9.76 -4.27 -3.65
N VAL A 53 -10.25 -3.27 -4.37
CA VAL A 53 -11.65 -3.22 -4.81
C VAL A 53 -11.86 -4.26 -5.91
N PRO A 54 -12.91 -5.11 -5.85
CA PRO A 54 -14.10 -5.04 -4.99
C PRO A 54 -14.00 -5.79 -3.64
N PHE A 55 -12.90 -6.45 -3.32
CA PHE A 55 -12.71 -7.32 -2.15
C PHE A 55 -12.39 -6.58 -0.83
N HIS A 56 -12.46 -5.26 -0.82
CA HIS A 56 -12.04 -4.37 0.27
C HIS A 56 -13.02 -4.20 1.45
N LEU A 57 -14.29 -4.59 1.30
CA LEU A 57 -15.40 -4.19 2.19
C LEU A 57 -15.18 -4.52 3.67
N TRP A 58 -14.43 -5.58 3.97
CA TRP A 58 -14.11 -6.00 5.35
C TRP A 58 -13.20 -5.01 6.09
N THR A 59 -12.34 -4.30 5.35
CA THR A 59 -11.14 -3.63 5.91
C THR A 59 -11.51 -2.52 6.88
N ALA A 60 -12.44 -1.64 6.48
CA ALA A 60 -12.83 -0.50 7.29
C ALA A 60 -13.52 -0.91 8.60
N ASP A 61 -14.37 -1.92 8.54
CA ASP A 61 -15.13 -2.39 9.70
C ASP A 61 -14.24 -3.16 10.68
N VAL A 62 -13.32 -3.99 10.16
CA VAL A 62 -12.32 -4.67 11.01
C VAL A 62 -11.35 -3.67 11.63
N TYR A 63 -10.88 -2.67 10.86
CA TYR A 63 -9.96 -1.68 11.41
C TYR A 63 -10.61 -0.86 12.50
N HIS A 64 -11.88 -0.51 12.33
CA HIS A 64 -12.64 0.24 13.32
C HIS A 64 -12.86 -0.58 14.60
N GLY A 65 -13.33 -1.83 14.47
CA GLY A 65 -13.73 -2.67 15.60
C GLY A 65 -12.61 -3.40 16.34
N ALA A 66 -11.48 -3.69 15.68
CA ALA A 66 -10.35 -4.37 16.31
C ALA A 66 -9.50 -3.43 17.17
N PRO A 67 -8.76 -3.94 18.19
CA PRO A 67 -7.79 -3.14 18.93
C PRO A 67 -6.76 -2.49 17.99
N THR A 68 -6.36 -1.25 18.27
CA THR A 68 -5.47 -0.49 17.35
C THR A 68 -4.13 -1.18 17.10
N SER A 69 -3.58 -1.90 18.08
CA SER A 69 -2.37 -2.71 17.88
C SER A 69 -2.56 -3.80 16.82
N VAL A 70 -3.69 -4.53 16.84
CA VAL A 70 -4.05 -5.55 15.85
C VAL A 70 -4.30 -4.90 14.49
N THR A 71 -5.03 -3.78 14.45
CA THR A 71 -5.28 -3.01 13.23
C THR A 71 -3.97 -2.53 12.60
N SER A 72 -3.02 -2.03 13.39
CA SER A 72 -1.71 -1.59 12.91
C SER A 72 -0.93 -2.74 12.27
N TYR A 73 -0.92 -3.92 12.91
CA TYR A 73 -0.27 -5.12 12.39
C TYR A 73 -0.89 -5.59 11.08
N LEU A 74 -2.23 -5.70 11.02
CA LEU A 74 -2.95 -6.11 9.83
C LEU A 74 -2.76 -5.14 8.67
N SER A 75 -2.70 -3.84 8.97
CA SER A 75 -2.54 -2.81 7.95
C SER A 75 -1.17 -2.77 7.31
N VAL A 76 -0.17 -3.28 8.00
CA VAL A 76 1.23 -3.14 7.56
C VAL A 76 1.84 -4.49 7.23
N ILE A 77 2.00 -5.36 8.23
CA ILE A 77 2.77 -6.60 8.08
C ILE A 77 2.01 -7.59 7.20
N SER A 78 0.72 -7.83 7.49
CA SER A 78 -0.09 -8.75 6.68
C SER A 78 -0.23 -8.26 5.24
N LYS A 79 -0.38 -6.94 5.04
CA LYS A 79 -0.58 -6.34 3.72
C LYS A 79 0.73 -6.28 2.91
N GLY A 80 1.83 -5.89 3.54
CA GLY A 80 3.16 -5.87 2.92
C GLY A 80 3.60 -7.27 2.48
N ALA A 81 3.43 -8.27 3.35
CA ALA A 81 3.74 -9.66 3.00
C ALA A 81 2.86 -10.16 1.84
N ALA A 82 1.55 -9.85 1.87
CA ALA A 82 0.65 -10.21 0.77
C ALA A 82 1.03 -9.52 -0.54
N ALA A 83 1.48 -8.27 -0.52
CA ALA A 83 1.88 -7.53 -1.71
C ALA A 83 3.14 -8.12 -2.34
N PHE A 84 4.13 -8.46 -1.51
CA PHE A 84 5.34 -9.12 -1.98
C PHE A 84 5.04 -10.51 -2.54
N ALA A 85 4.26 -11.33 -1.82
CA ALA A 85 3.84 -12.64 -2.31
C ALA A 85 3.05 -12.53 -3.62
N PHE A 86 2.23 -11.49 -3.78
CA PHE A 86 1.48 -11.28 -5.01
C PHE A 86 2.38 -10.91 -6.17
N LEU A 87 3.38 -10.05 -5.95
CA LEU A 87 4.42 -9.75 -6.94
C LEU A 87 5.09 -11.03 -7.41
N VAL A 88 5.56 -11.88 -6.49
CA VAL A 88 6.23 -13.15 -6.82
C VAL A 88 5.30 -14.05 -7.64
N ILE A 89 4.09 -14.29 -7.16
CA ILE A 89 3.14 -15.21 -7.83
C ILE A 89 2.77 -14.70 -9.23
N LEU A 90 2.39 -13.42 -9.36
CA LEU A 90 1.94 -12.91 -10.65
C LEU A 90 3.05 -12.80 -11.68
N THR A 91 4.25 -12.44 -11.27
CA THR A 91 5.38 -12.28 -12.20
C THR A 91 6.04 -13.61 -12.53
N GLN A 92 6.40 -14.42 -11.53
CA GLN A 92 7.13 -15.67 -11.77
C GLN A 92 6.23 -16.78 -12.31
N VAL A 93 5.00 -16.91 -11.80
CA VAL A 93 4.11 -18.02 -12.17
C VAL A 93 3.25 -17.66 -13.38
N PHE A 94 2.71 -16.45 -13.39
CA PHE A 94 1.70 -16.02 -14.37
C PHE A 94 2.19 -14.93 -15.34
N GLY A 95 3.47 -14.55 -15.30
CA GLY A 95 4.03 -13.47 -16.13
C GLY A 95 3.92 -13.77 -17.63
N ALA A 96 4.14 -15.02 -18.02
CA ALA A 96 4.06 -15.46 -19.42
C ALA A 96 2.69 -15.24 -20.09
N VAL A 97 1.63 -15.10 -19.28
CA VAL A 97 0.24 -14.89 -19.75
C VAL A 97 -0.32 -13.52 -19.36
N TYR A 98 0.54 -12.58 -18.94
CA TYR A 98 0.14 -11.25 -18.47
C TYR A 98 -0.69 -10.47 -19.48
N SER A 99 -0.12 -10.20 -20.64
CA SER A 99 -0.74 -9.35 -21.67
C SER A 99 -2.00 -9.99 -22.28
N GLN A 100 -2.09 -11.31 -22.26
CA GLN A 100 -3.22 -12.04 -22.86
C GLN A 100 -4.38 -12.22 -21.88
N VAL A 101 -4.12 -12.34 -20.58
CA VAL A 101 -5.14 -12.82 -19.62
C VAL A 101 -5.50 -11.81 -18.54
N TRP A 102 -4.53 -11.23 -17.86
CA TRP A 102 -4.78 -10.57 -16.58
C TRP A 102 -4.29 -9.11 -16.47
N GLU A 103 -3.62 -8.57 -17.50
CA GLU A 103 -3.26 -7.15 -17.59
C GLU A 103 -4.47 -6.23 -17.36
N TRP A 104 -5.56 -6.44 -18.10
CA TRP A 104 -6.77 -5.63 -17.98
C TRP A 104 -7.42 -5.75 -16.59
N MET A 105 -7.35 -6.93 -15.96
CA MET A 105 -7.87 -7.14 -14.61
C MET A 105 -7.06 -6.30 -13.62
N LEU A 106 -5.74 -6.32 -13.75
CA LEU A 106 -4.86 -5.53 -12.90
C LEU A 106 -5.13 -4.02 -13.05
N TYR A 107 -5.32 -3.52 -14.27
CA TYR A 107 -5.64 -2.10 -14.50
C TYR A 107 -6.96 -1.73 -13.85
N ALA A 108 -8.00 -2.55 -14.02
CA ALA A 108 -9.29 -2.33 -13.40
C ALA A 108 -9.18 -2.29 -11.86
N LEU A 109 -8.45 -3.25 -11.27
CA LEU A 109 -8.21 -3.29 -9.83
C LEU A 109 -7.49 -2.03 -9.33
N ILE A 110 -6.44 -1.58 -10.02
CA ILE A 110 -5.67 -0.39 -9.63
C ILE A 110 -6.55 0.86 -9.66
N VAL A 111 -7.23 1.12 -10.79
CA VAL A 111 -8.07 2.31 -10.96
C VAL A 111 -9.18 2.35 -9.91
N LEU A 112 -9.89 1.23 -9.74
CA LEU A 112 -10.99 1.14 -8.78
C LEU A 112 -10.49 1.29 -7.34
N THR A 113 -9.39 0.63 -6.99
CA THR A 113 -8.83 0.64 -5.63
C THR A 113 -8.37 2.03 -5.21
N ILE A 114 -7.60 2.71 -6.06
CA ILE A 114 -7.12 4.06 -5.76
C ILE A 114 -8.30 5.03 -5.66
N THR A 115 -9.23 4.98 -6.62
CA THR A 115 -10.36 5.91 -6.70
C THR A 115 -11.32 5.74 -5.52
N VAL A 116 -11.80 4.52 -5.28
CA VAL A 116 -12.74 4.24 -4.18
C VAL A 116 -12.06 4.48 -2.83
N GLY A 117 -10.83 4.02 -2.65
CA GLY A 117 -10.08 4.24 -1.40
C GLY A 117 -10.00 5.73 -1.04
N ASN A 118 -9.61 6.58 -2.00
CA ASN A 118 -9.51 8.02 -1.76
C ASN A 118 -10.87 8.70 -1.51
N LEU A 119 -11.90 8.36 -2.30
CA LEU A 119 -13.23 8.96 -2.16
C LEU A 119 -13.88 8.65 -0.80
N PHE A 120 -13.74 7.41 -0.33
CA PHE A 120 -14.28 7.03 0.97
C PHE A 120 -13.46 7.59 2.13
N ALA A 121 -12.12 7.69 1.99
CA ALA A 121 -11.25 8.30 3.00
C ALA A 121 -11.65 9.76 3.30
N LEU A 122 -12.03 10.54 2.28
CA LEU A 122 -12.47 11.94 2.43
C LEU A 122 -13.66 12.11 3.39
N ARG A 123 -14.52 11.09 3.48
CA ARG A 123 -15.74 11.14 4.29
C ARG A 123 -15.55 10.60 5.71
N GLN A 124 -14.37 10.08 6.06
CA GLN A 124 -14.14 9.51 7.38
C GLN A 124 -13.79 10.58 8.40
N THR A 125 -14.46 10.51 9.55
CA THR A 125 -14.13 11.29 10.76
C THR A 125 -13.29 10.46 11.71
N ASN A 126 -13.60 9.18 11.87
CA ASN A 126 -12.86 8.26 12.72
C ASN A 126 -11.48 7.95 12.14
N MET A 127 -10.43 8.09 12.96
CA MET A 127 -9.03 7.98 12.55
C MET A 127 -8.63 6.57 12.10
N LYS A 128 -9.18 5.51 12.72
CA LYS A 128 -8.89 4.12 12.32
C LYS A 128 -9.56 3.79 11.00
N ARG A 129 -10.82 4.21 10.83
CA ARG A 129 -11.58 4.01 9.58
C ARG A 129 -10.99 4.84 8.43
N PHE A 130 -10.54 6.05 8.74
CA PHE A 130 -9.77 6.90 7.84
C PHE A 130 -8.50 6.20 7.32
N LEU A 131 -7.65 5.68 8.21
CA LEU A 131 -6.44 4.94 7.81
C LEU A 131 -6.76 3.63 7.08
N ALA A 132 -7.93 3.02 7.32
CA ALA A 132 -8.36 1.84 6.55
C ALA A 132 -8.57 2.19 5.06
N PHE A 133 -9.31 3.26 4.75
CA PHE A 133 -9.54 3.69 3.37
C PHE A 133 -8.29 4.29 2.72
N SER A 134 -7.45 4.99 3.49
CA SER A 134 -6.12 5.39 3.05
C SER A 134 -5.28 4.16 2.67
N SER A 135 -5.25 3.12 3.52
CA SER A 135 -4.55 1.85 3.25
C SER A 135 -5.07 1.13 2.00
N ILE A 136 -6.37 1.20 1.71
CA ILE A 136 -6.96 0.68 0.47
C ILE A 136 -6.36 1.42 -0.72
N SER A 137 -6.38 2.76 -0.70
CA SER A 137 -5.79 3.59 -1.77
C SER A 137 -4.28 3.29 -1.97
N GLN A 138 -3.51 3.22 -0.89
CA GLN A 138 -2.08 2.88 -0.95
C GLN A 138 -1.81 1.49 -1.55
N ALA A 139 -2.67 0.50 -1.28
CA ALA A 139 -2.55 -0.82 -1.89
C ALA A 139 -2.69 -0.75 -3.42
N GLY A 140 -3.58 0.10 -3.94
CA GLY A 140 -3.69 0.35 -5.38
C GLY A 140 -2.41 0.94 -5.99
N TYR A 141 -1.73 1.84 -5.29
CA TYR A 141 -0.42 2.35 -5.73
C TYR A 141 0.66 1.27 -5.72
N ILE A 142 0.74 0.45 -4.67
CA ILE A 142 1.68 -0.68 -4.59
C ILE A 142 1.53 -1.59 -5.82
N MET A 143 0.30 -1.84 -6.26
CA MET A 143 0.01 -2.68 -7.42
C MET A 143 0.55 -2.12 -8.76
N LEU A 144 0.80 -0.81 -8.89
CA LEU A 144 1.44 -0.24 -10.08
C LEU A 144 2.87 -0.76 -10.29
N GLY A 145 3.58 -1.15 -9.22
CA GLY A 145 4.92 -1.69 -9.37
C GLY A 145 4.99 -3.04 -10.08
N ILE A 146 3.88 -3.80 -10.10
CA ILE A 146 3.77 -5.08 -10.83
C ILE A 146 3.54 -4.82 -12.33
N VAL A 147 2.87 -3.73 -12.67
CA VAL A 147 2.42 -3.43 -14.04
C VAL A 147 3.59 -3.32 -15.04
N GLY A 148 4.71 -2.73 -14.61
CA GLY A 148 5.85 -2.46 -15.49
C GLY A 148 6.66 -3.70 -15.87
N ASP A 149 6.48 -4.83 -15.19
CA ASP A 149 7.23 -6.09 -15.35
C ASP A 149 8.74 -5.90 -15.59
N ASN A 150 9.34 -5.00 -14.81
CA ASN A 150 10.75 -4.64 -14.94
C ASN A 150 11.40 -4.46 -13.57
N ALA A 151 12.73 -4.43 -13.55
CA ALA A 151 13.50 -4.31 -12.30
C ALA A 151 13.19 -3.03 -11.53
N MET A 152 12.89 -1.92 -12.21
CA MET A 152 12.53 -0.66 -11.57
C MET A 152 11.16 -0.73 -10.91
N GLY A 153 10.16 -1.34 -11.55
CA GLY A 153 8.82 -1.55 -11.01
C GLY A 153 8.86 -2.40 -9.74
N MET A 154 9.61 -3.51 -9.77
CA MET A 154 9.81 -4.36 -8.58
C MET A 154 10.49 -3.61 -7.44
N ALA A 155 11.61 -2.95 -7.71
CA ALA A 155 12.36 -2.20 -6.71
C ALA A 155 11.50 -1.08 -6.10
N SER A 156 10.72 -0.40 -6.94
CA SER A 156 9.77 0.63 -6.53
C SER A 156 8.68 0.07 -5.64
N LEU A 157 8.12 -1.11 -5.96
CA LEU A 157 7.12 -1.78 -5.12
C LEU A 157 7.68 -2.10 -3.73
N MET A 158 8.85 -2.73 -3.67
CA MET A 158 9.50 -3.09 -2.41
C MET A 158 9.81 -1.85 -1.56
N PHE A 159 10.36 -0.82 -2.19
CA PHE A 159 10.61 0.46 -1.53
C PHE A 159 9.31 1.11 -1.03
N TYR A 160 8.24 1.05 -1.82
CA TYR A 160 6.93 1.57 -1.44
C TYR A 160 6.36 0.85 -0.21
N ILE A 161 6.41 -0.49 -0.18
CA ILE A 161 5.98 -1.28 0.99
C ILE A 161 6.75 -0.85 2.24
N LEU A 162 8.07 -0.69 2.12
CA LEU A 162 8.94 -0.35 3.24
C LEU A 162 8.63 1.06 3.78
N VAL A 163 8.46 2.05 2.90
CA VAL A 163 8.02 3.40 3.30
C VAL A 163 6.63 3.39 3.91
N TYR A 164 5.71 2.60 3.34
CA TYR A 164 4.35 2.43 3.83
C TYR A 164 4.32 1.84 5.24
N VAL A 165 5.18 0.85 5.52
CA VAL A 165 5.32 0.22 6.85
C VAL A 165 5.62 1.27 7.92
N PHE A 166 6.68 2.05 7.74
CA PHE A 166 7.08 3.04 8.74
C PHE A 166 6.06 4.17 8.88
N SER A 167 5.54 4.67 7.77
CA SER A 167 4.58 5.79 7.78
C SER A 167 3.26 5.40 8.46
N ASN A 168 2.74 4.20 8.16
CA ASN A 168 1.47 3.76 8.69
C ASN A 168 1.60 3.32 10.16
N LEU A 169 2.69 2.66 10.56
CA LEU A 169 2.97 2.36 11.98
C LEU A 169 3.18 3.62 12.83
N ALA A 170 3.79 4.68 12.28
CA ALA A 170 3.89 5.96 12.98
C ALA A 170 2.51 6.57 13.25
N ALA A 171 1.62 6.59 12.25
CA ALA A 171 0.27 7.10 12.40
C ALA A 171 -0.54 6.28 13.42
N PHE A 172 -0.53 4.95 13.31
CA PHE A 172 -1.21 4.08 14.26
C PHE A 172 -0.62 4.14 15.66
N GLY A 173 0.69 4.36 15.81
CA GLY A 173 1.35 4.55 17.11
C GLY A 173 0.80 5.77 17.86
N VAL A 174 0.55 6.88 17.14
CA VAL A 174 -0.09 8.07 17.73
C VAL A 174 -1.55 7.81 18.08
N ILE A 175 -2.31 7.15 17.19
CA ILE A 175 -3.71 6.79 17.46
C ILE A 175 -3.80 5.90 18.70
N GLN A 176 -2.93 4.90 18.82
CA GLN A 176 -2.89 3.97 19.95
C GLN A 176 -2.58 4.71 21.25
N ALA A 177 -1.58 5.59 21.27
CA ALA A 177 -1.21 6.34 22.46
C ALA A 177 -2.36 7.24 22.96
N ILE A 178 -3.13 7.84 22.05
CA ILE A 178 -4.29 8.68 22.39
C ILE A 178 -5.48 7.83 22.82
N GLU A 179 -5.78 6.75 22.09
CA GLU A 179 -6.89 5.82 22.39
C GLU A 179 -6.69 5.18 23.78
N ASN A 180 -5.48 4.72 24.10
CA ASN A 180 -5.17 4.11 25.39
C ASN A 180 -5.43 5.06 26.57
N GLN A 181 -5.20 6.35 26.39
CA GLN A 181 -5.27 7.34 27.46
C GLN A 181 -6.63 8.05 27.55
N THR A 182 -7.35 8.15 26.43
CA THR A 182 -8.57 8.99 26.35
C THR A 182 -9.77 8.30 25.70
N GLY A 183 -9.56 7.18 25.01
CA GLY A 183 -10.59 6.52 24.18
C GLY A 183 -11.02 7.31 22.94
N LYS A 184 -10.40 8.48 22.68
CA LYS A 184 -10.78 9.37 21.57
C LYS A 184 -10.19 8.89 20.25
N LEU A 185 -11.04 8.86 19.21
CA LEU A 185 -10.71 8.29 17.91
C LEU A 185 -11.16 9.14 16.73
N ASP A 186 -11.89 10.23 16.96
CA ASP A 186 -12.35 11.07 15.86
C ASP A 186 -11.34 12.18 15.57
N ARG A 187 -11.22 12.56 14.30
CA ARG A 187 -10.30 13.63 13.86
C ARG A 187 -10.55 14.94 14.61
N ASP A 188 -11.78 15.23 14.99
CA ASP A 188 -12.14 16.46 15.70
C ASP A 188 -11.64 16.47 17.16
N ASP A 189 -11.32 15.30 17.73
CA ASP A 189 -10.66 15.16 19.03
C ASP A 189 -9.20 15.63 19.00
N TYR A 190 -8.59 15.66 17.82
CA TYR A 190 -7.18 16.01 17.63
C TYR A 190 -6.99 17.53 17.51
N ARG A 191 -8.06 18.32 17.66
CA ARG A 191 -7.98 19.78 17.58
C ARG A 191 -7.06 20.36 18.65
N GLY A 192 -6.07 21.13 18.20
CA GLY A 192 -5.10 21.80 19.06
C GLY A 192 -4.11 20.86 19.75
N LEU A 193 -4.01 19.60 19.32
CA LEU A 193 -3.15 18.58 19.96
C LEU A 193 -1.70 19.03 20.10
N TYR A 194 -1.18 19.87 19.20
CA TYR A 194 0.20 20.36 19.29
C TYR A 194 0.47 21.16 20.56
N LYS A 195 -0.54 21.87 21.10
CA LYS A 195 -0.43 22.68 22.32
C LYS A 195 -0.25 21.82 23.56
N SER A 196 -0.85 20.63 23.61
CA SER A 196 -0.80 19.73 24.77
C SER A 196 0.21 18.58 24.63
N ASN A 197 0.36 18.02 23.44
CA ASN A 197 1.18 16.84 23.16
C ASN A 197 2.00 17.02 21.86
N PRO A 198 2.97 17.96 21.84
CA PRO A 198 3.67 18.36 20.61
C PRO A 198 4.40 17.21 19.91
N HIS A 199 4.99 16.28 20.66
CA HIS A 199 5.70 15.13 20.08
C HIS A 199 4.76 14.21 19.29
N LEU A 200 3.56 13.91 19.82
CA LEU A 200 2.58 13.07 19.13
C LEU A 200 2.09 13.76 17.85
N SER A 201 1.87 15.08 17.90
CA SER A 201 1.46 15.85 16.73
C SER A 201 2.53 15.87 15.64
N VAL A 202 3.82 15.99 16.01
CA VAL A 202 4.93 15.94 15.05
C VAL A 202 5.07 14.56 14.42
N VAL A 203 4.99 13.47 15.20
CA VAL A 203 5.03 12.10 14.66
C VAL A 203 3.89 11.87 13.67
N MET A 204 2.66 12.25 14.04
CA MET A 204 1.50 12.14 13.16
C MET A 204 1.68 13.00 11.90
N MET A 205 2.17 14.24 12.02
CA MET A 205 2.45 15.11 10.88
C MET A 205 3.43 14.46 9.89
N LEU A 206 4.56 13.94 10.38
CA LEU A 206 5.56 13.27 9.54
C LEU A 206 4.97 12.05 8.84
N ALA A 207 4.16 11.26 9.54
CA ALA A 207 3.42 10.14 8.96
C ALA A 207 2.46 10.58 7.84
N MET A 208 1.64 11.61 8.09
CA MET A 208 0.67 12.14 7.13
C MET A 208 1.37 12.74 5.89
N PHE A 209 2.46 13.48 6.07
CA PHE A 209 3.23 14.04 4.95
C PHE A 209 3.93 12.97 4.12
N SER A 210 4.47 11.93 4.77
CA SER A 210 5.01 10.77 4.07
C SER A 210 3.91 10.06 3.26
N LEU A 211 2.78 9.69 3.86
CA LEU A 211 1.68 9.02 3.14
C LEU A 211 1.07 9.88 2.02
N ALA A 212 1.00 11.20 2.21
CA ALA A 212 0.57 12.15 1.19
C ALA A 212 1.55 12.21 0.02
N GLY A 213 2.85 12.02 0.29
CA GLY A 213 3.91 12.10 -0.70
C GLY A 213 4.36 13.53 -0.95
N ILE A 214 4.55 14.31 0.12
CA ILE A 214 5.07 15.69 0.03
C ILE A 214 6.62 15.64 0.07
N PRO A 215 7.35 16.30 -0.85
CA PRO A 215 8.79 16.47 -0.71
C PRO A 215 9.16 17.20 0.59
N PRO A 216 10.21 16.81 1.34
CA PRO A 216 11.25 15.83 1.02
C PRO A 216 11.02 14.43 1.63
N PHE A 217 9.79 14.04 1.95
CA PHE A 217 9.53 12.78 2.68
C PHE A 217 9.59 11.54 1.78
N ALA A 218 9.90 10.39 2.38
CA ALA A 218 10.09 9.12 1.68
C ALA A 218 8.92 8.72 0.78
N GLY A 219 7.68 9.03 1.18
CA GLY A 219 6.51 8.67 0.37
C GLY A 219 6.35 9.48 -0.92
N PHE A 220 7.03 10.63 -1.07
CA PHE A 220 7.13 11.30 -2.37
C PHE A 220 7.95 10.44 -3.33
N PHE A 221 9.15 10.04 -2.91
CA PHE A 221 10.06 9.23 -3.71
C PHE A 221 9.46 7.86 -4.05
N SER A 222 8.74 7.22 -3.12
CA SER A 222 8.10 5.94 -3.42
C SER A 222 7.02 6.07 -4.50
N LYS A 223 6.17 7.10 -4.46
CA LYS A 223 5.19 7.38 -5.52
C LYS A 223 5.87 7.75 -6.83
N PHE A 224 6.92 8.56 -6.79
CA PHE A 224 7.67 8.94 -7.99
C PHE A 224 8.29 7.71 -8.67
N PHE A 225 9.00 6.87 -7.92
CA PHE A 225 9.63 5.66 -8.46
C PHE A 225 8.59 4.66 -8.97
N ILE A 226 7.46 4.48 -8.27
CA ILE A 226 6.43 3.54 -8.75
C ILE A 226 5.78 3.99 -10.05
N PHE A 227 5.58 5.30 -10.25
CA PHE A 227 5.12 5.84 -11.54
C PHE A 227 6.18 5.71 -12.63
N ALA A 228 7.45 6.00 -12.31
CA ALA A 228 8.55 5.87 -13.25
C ALA A 228 8.76 4.40 -13.68
N GLY A 229 8.74 3.46 -12.74
CA GLY A 229 8.88 2.03 -12.99
C GLY A 229 7.72 1.45 -13.80
N ALA A 230 6.48 1.92 -13.55
CA ALA A 230 5.32 1.52 -14.34
C ALA A 230 5.38 2.01 -15.80
N LEU A 231 6.03 3.16 -16.06
CA LEU A 231 6.18 3.73 -17.40
C LEU A 231 7.50 3.35 -18.09
N GLN A 232 8.42 2.68 -17.40
CA GLN A 232 9.74 2.40 -17.96
C GLN A 232 9.62 1.49 -19.19
N GLY A 233 10.09 1.97 -20.35
CA GLY A 233 10.13 1.19 -21.58
C GLY A 233 8.76 0.93 -22.22
N THR A 234 7.70 1.62 -21.79
CA THR A 234 6.36 1.44 -22.35
C THR A 234 5.99 2.45 -23.43
N GLU A 235 5.28 1.98 -24.45
CA GLU A 235 4.62 2.81 -25.47
C GLU A 235 3.09 2.71 -25.39
N SER A 236 2.56 2.01 -24.38
CA SER A 236 1.12 1.77 -24.25
C SER A 236 0.37 3.01 -23.77
N ILE A 237 -0.55 3.51 -24.60
CA ILE A 237 -1.47 4.61 -24.23
C ILE A 237 -2.29 4.26 -22.98
N ALA A 238 -2.70 2.99 -22.84
CA ALA A 238 -3.47 2.54 -21.68
C ALA A 238 -2.68 2.70 -20.37
N LEU A 239 -1.37 2.44 -20.39
CA LEU A 239 -0.49 2.63 -19.24
C LEU A 239 -0.30 4.09 -18.87
N TYR A 240 -0.12 4.97 -19.87
CA TYR A 240 -0.07 6.41 -19.63
C TYR A 240 -1.36 6.92 -18.99
N VAL A 241 -2.53 6.45 -19.47
CA VAL A 241 -3.83 6.80 -18.88
C VAL A 241 -3.97 6.27 -17.46
N LEU A 242 -3.56 5.02 -17.20
CA LEU A 242 -3.59 4.42 -15.86
C LEU A 242 -2.76 5.24 -14.86
N VAL A 243 -1.51 5.57 -15.21
CA VAL A 243 -0.61 6.35 -14.36
C VAL A 243 -1.14 7.78 -14.18
N LEU A 244 -1.71 8.38 -15.22
CA LEU A 244 -2.36 9.70 -15.11
C LEU A 244 -3.54 9.68 -14.11
N ILE A 245 -4.41 8.67 -14.17
CA ILE A 245 -5.52 8.50 -13.22
C ILE A 245 -4.99 8.31 -11.79
N ALA A 246 -3.94 7.51 -11.62
CA ALA A 246 -3.30 7.30 -10.33
C ALA A 246 -2.68 8.59 -9.78
N LEU A 247 -2.06 9.39 -10.64
CA LEU A 247 -1.46 10.69 -10.31
C LEU A 247 -2.52 11.70 -9.91
N ILE A 248 -3.62 11.84 -10.66
CA ILE A 248 -4.74 12.73 -10.30
C ILE A 248 -5.33 12.35 -8.93
N ASN A 249 -5.44 11.06 -8.66
CA ASN A 249 -5.92 10.54 -7.38
C ASN A 249 -5.00 10.87 -6.19
N THR A 250 -3.76 11.30 -6.41
CA THR A 250 -2.92 11.79 -5.31
C THR A 250 -3.45 13.09 -4.71
N ILE A 251 -4.20 13.89 -5.48
CA ILE A 251 -4.74 15.19 -5.05
C ILE A 251 -5.78 15.02 -3.91
N PRO A 252 -6.83 14.18 -4.05
CA PRO A 252 -7.71 13.84 -2.93
C PRO A 252 -6.94 13.33 -1.70
N SER A 253 -5.90 12.51 -1.91
CA SER A 253 -5.11 11.95 -0.82
C SER A 253 -4.39 13.02 -0.02
N LEU A 254 -3.73 13.95 -0.72
CA LEU A 254 -3.07 15.09 -0.10
C LEU A 254 -4.05 15.90 0.74
N PHE A 255 -5.23 16.19 0.20
CA PHE A 255 -6.24 16.98 0.90
C PHE A 255 -6.65 16.35 2.24
N TYR A 256 -7.03 15.07 2.27
CA TYR A 256 -7.50 14.45 3.51
C TYR A 256 -6.38 14.26 4.56
N TYR A 257 -5.13 14.05 4.14
CA TYR A 257 -4.00 13.96 5.08
C TYR A 257 -3.70 15.33 5.69
N LEU A 258 -3.78 16.40 4.90
CA LEU A 258 -3.60 17.77 5.39
C LEU A 258 -4.72 18.20 6.35
N LEU A 259 -5.93 17.67 6.23
CA LEU A 259 -7.00 17.94 7.20
C LEU A 259 -6.65 17.44 8.62
N VAL A 260 -5.99 16.28 8.73
CA VAL A 260 -5.52 15.76 10.03
C VAL A 260 -4.46 16.69 10.62
N VAL A 261 -3.48 17.10 9.81
CA VAL A 261 -2.42 18.03 10.25
C VAL A 261 -3.00 19.40 10.63
N LYS A 262 -3.93 19.92 9.82
CA LYS A 262 -4.62 21.18 10.10
C LYS A 262 -5.34 21.15 11.44
N ALA A 263 -6.04 20.06 11.75
CA ALA A 263 -6.75 19.92 13.03
C ALA A 263 -5.78 20.05 14.22
N MET A 264 -4.63 19.39 14.16
CA MET A 264 -3.65 19.39 15.26
C MET A 264 -2.94 20.73 15.47
N PHE A 265 -2.58 21.44 14.39
CA PHE A 265 -1.67 22.59 14.45
C PHE A 265 -2.36 23.95 14.29
N LEU A 266 -3.43 24.05 13.50
CA LEU A 266 -4.05 25.33 13.12
C LEU A 266 -5.31 25.66 13.93
N SER A 267 -5.68 24.83 14.91
CA SER A 267 -6.83 25.12 15.77
C SER A 267 -6.50 26.17 16.84
N SER A 268 -7.29 27.25 16.88
CA SER A 268 -7.22 28.28 17.91
C SER A 268 -7.84 27.84 19.24
N ASP A 269 -8.66 26.79 19.23
CA ASP A 269 -9.38 26.26 20.39
C ASP A 269 -8.41 25.72 21.46
N GLU A 270 -8.92 25.56 22.68
CA GLU A 270 -8.23 24.80 23.73
C GLU A 270 -8.05 23.34 23.31
N PRO A 271 -6.92 22.70 23.68
CA PRO A 271 -6.65 21.32 23.28
C PRO A 271 -7.69 20.38 23.89
N VAL A 272 -8.38 19.64 23.01
CA VAL A 272 -9.43 18.67 23.41
C VAL A 272 -8.83 17.46 24.15
N ILE A 273 -7.59 17.11 23.86
CA ILE A 273 -6.83 16.06 24.53
C ILE A 273 -5.85 16.73 25.52
N PRO A 274 -5.94 16.43 26.83
CA PRO A 274 -5.03 17.00 27.82
C PRO A 274 -3.60 16.49 27.62
N ALA A 275 -2.62 17.19 28.20
CA ALA A 275 -1.23 16.75 28.15
C ALA A 275 -1.06 15.44 28.94
N PHE A 276 -0.41 14.44 28.34
CA PHE A 276 -0.08 13.20 29.01
C PHE A 276 1.29 12.68 28.56
N ARG A 277 1.80 11.67 29.27
CA ARG A 277 3.01 10.95 28.86
C ARG A 277 2.65 9.56 28.39
N SER A 278 2.95 9.27 27.12
CA SER A 278 2.81 7.93 26.55
C SER A 278 3.82 6.94 27.14
N ALA A 279 3.50 5.65 27.04
CA ALA A 279 4.34 4.60 27.58
C ALA A 279 5.74 4.61 26.93
N CYS A 280 6.75 4.08 27.62
CA CYS A 280 8.11 4.04 27.07
C CYS A 280 8.18 3.23 25.76
N SER A 281 7.49 2.09 25.71
CA SER A 281 7.39 1.24 24.51
C SER A 281 6.78 1.97 23.31
N GLU A 282 5.68 2.71 23.52
CA GLU A 282 5.02 3.51 22.47
C GLU A 282 5.97 4.59 21.94
N ARG A 283 6.69 5.29 22.82
CA ARG A 283 7.67 6.31 22.43
C ARG A 283 8.80 5.72 21.61
N VAL A 284 9.40 4.62 22.07
CA VAL A 284 10.48 3.94 21.33
C VAL A 284 9.99 3.51 19.95
N GLY A 285 8.80 2.90 19.87
CA GLY A 285 8.19 2.50 18.59
C GLY A 285 8.00 3.67 17.63
N MET A 286 7.47 4.79 18.11
CA MET A 286 7.29 6.00 17.28
C MET A 286 8.62 6.63 16.84
N TRP A 287 9.65 6.61 17.69
CA TRP A 287 10.97 7.11 17.29
C TRP A 287 11.61 6.24 16.22
N VAL A 288 11.48 4.92 16.32
CA VAL A 288 11.95 3.99 15.29
C VAL A 288 11.23 4.23 13.96
N THR A 289 9.91 4.46 13.98
CA THR A 289 9.17 4.70 12.74
C THR A 289 9.48 6.06 12.13
N VAL A 290 9.65 7.11 12.93
CA VAL A 290 10.11 8.42 12.45
C VAL A 290 11.52 8.33 11.85
N ALA A 291 12.44 7.63 12.52
CA ALA A 291 13.77 7.39 11.98
C ALA A 291 13.69 6.69 10.62
N GLY A 292 12.84 5.67 10.47
CA GLY A 292 12.58 5.02 9.19
C GLY A 292 12.09 6.00 8.11
N ILE A 293 11.07 6.82 8.40
CA ILE A 293 10.54 7.81 7.45
C ILE A 293 11.63 8.79 6.98
N LEU A 294 12.46 9.29 7.91
CA LEU A 294 13.49 10.28 7.60
C LEU A 294 14.67 9.65 6.86
N LEU A 295 15.17 8.50 7.32
CA LEU A 295 16.30 7.81 6.69
C LEU A 295 15.95 7.41 5.25
N LEU A 296 14.75 6.90 5.00
CA LEU A 296 14.35 6.49 3.64
C LEU A 296 14.06 7.68 2.71
N GLY A 297 13.66 8.82 3.26
CA GLY A 297 13.37 10.02 2.47
C GLY A 297 14.61 10.81 2.10
N VAL A 298 15.59 10.85 2.99
CA VAL A 298 16.83 11.61 2.80
C VAL A 298 17.92 10.76 2.13
N VAL A 299 17.95 9.45 2.40
CA VAL A 299 19.04 8.59 1.97
C VAL A 299 18.62 7.73 0.77
N SER A 300 18.98 8.18 -0.43
CA SER A 300 18.73 7.47 -1.70
C SER A 300 19.45 6.11 -1.81
N CYS A 301 20.37 5.76 -0.90
CA CYS A 301 21.14 4.52 -0.99
C CYS A 301 20.24 3.28 -0.89
N PHE A 302 19.20 3.30 -0.05
CA PHE A 302 18.34 2.13 0.14
C PHE A 302 17.62 1.72 -1.15
N TYR A 303 17.11 2.69 -1.90
CA TYR A 303 16.47 2.40 -3.18
C TYR A 303 17.48 1.84 -4.20
N ASN A 304 18.68 2.42 -4.28
CA ASN A 304 19.72 1.96 -5.19
C ASN A 304 20.19 0.53 -4.89
N GLU A 305 20.33 0.17 -3.60
CA GLU A 305 20.66 -1.20 -3.19
C GLU A 305 19.55 -2.18 -3.59
N ILE A 306 18.28 -1.85 -3.31
CA ILE A 306 17.13 -2.67 -3.73
C ILE A 306 17.12 -2.83 -5.25
N LEU A 307 17.32 -1.75 -6.01
CA LEU A 307 17.35 -1.78 -7.46
C LEU A 307 18.49 -2.65 -7.99
N THR A 308 19.68 -2.55 -7.40
CA THR A 308 20.85 -3.36 -7.78
C THR A 308 20.59 -4.84 -7.51
N MET A 309 19.92 -5.19 -6.40
CA MET A 309 19.47 -6.55 -6.12
C MET A 309 18.45 -7.02 -7.17
N CYS A 310 17.42 -6.22 -7.49
CA CYS A 310 16.44 -6.59 -8.51
C CYS A 310 17.06 -6.77 -9.91
N GLN A 311 18.10 -5.99 -10.24
CA GLN A 311 18.82 -6.12 -11.52
C GLN A 311 19.73 -7.35 -11.57
N SER A 312 20.39 -7.69 -10.46
CA SER A 312 21.35 -8.80 -10.39
C SER A 312 20.68 -10.17 -10.30
N TYR A 313 19.58 -10.28 -9.56
CA TYR A 313 18.86 -11.54 -9.34
C TYR A 313 17.72 -11.75 -10.35
N GLY A 314 17.30 -10.71 -11.06
CA GLY A 314 16.14 -10.76 -11.96
C GLY A 314 14.84 -11.14 -11.24
N LEU A 315 13.75 -11.26 -12.00
CA LEU A 315 12.43 -11.66 -11.47
C LEU A 315 12.46 -13.05 -10.82
N VAL A 316 13.38 -13.93 -11.21
CA VAL A 316 13.33 -15.39 -10.96
C VAL A 316 14.04 -15.84 -9.68
N SER A 317 15.04 -15.11 -9.18
CA SER A 317 15.86 -15.58 -8.02
C SER A 317 15.65 -14.81 -6.71
N LEU A 318 14.56 -14.05 -6.60
CA LEU A 318 14.14 -13.37 -5.36
C LEU A 318 13.50 -14.32 -4.32
N VAL A 319 13.44 -15.63 -4.60
CA VAL A 319 13.04 -16.73 -3.71
C VAL A 319 14.00 -17.90 -3.92
#